data_AF-A0A3D5FKZ2-F1
#
_entry.id   AF-A0A3D5FKZ2-F1
#
_cell.length_a   1.000
_cell.length_b   1.000
_cell.length_c   1.000
_cell.angle_alpha   90.00
_cell.angle_beta   90.00
_cell.angle_gamma   90.00
#
_symmetry.space_group_name_H-M   'P 1'
#
loop_
_entity.id
_entity.type
_entity.pdbx_description
1 polymer ?
#
loop_
_entity_poly.entity_id
_entity_poly.type
_entity_poly.pdbx_seq_one_letter_code
_entity_poly.pdbx_strand_id
1 'polypeptide(L)'
;MKLGEITWPELKALDKSKMVPVYPIASFEQHGPHLPFLTDTLETQEIVDRLDQRLPDDVVCLPTQWLGYSYHHLRLGCLTATSDTHINLMTETVACLLDSGFPRVMIVNGHGGNEADMAVTLQKLKERYADSRVFGVSYWKVAH
;
A
#
# COMPACT_ATOMS: atom_id res chain seq x y z
N MET A 1 -14.52 3.68 -1.20
CA MET A 1 -14.76 3.17 0.16
C MET A 1 -13.47 2.94 0.97
N LYS A 2 -13.38 3.42 2.21
CA LYS A 2 -12.25 3.12 3.14
C LYS A 2 -12.49 1.84 3.96
N LEU A 3 -11.57 0.87 3.87
CA LEU A 3 -11.70 -0.44 4.53
C LEU A 3 -11.77 -0.34 6.05
N GLY A 4 -11.02 0.58 6.67
CA GLY A 4 -11.01 0.78 8.11
C GLY A 4 -12.29 1.41 8.68
N GLU A 5 -13.20 1.85 7.81
CA GLU A 5 -14.43 2.57 8.18
C GLU A 5 -15.69 1.75 7.89
N ILE A 6 -15.55 0.54 7.35
CA ILE A 6 -16.66 -0.38 7.09
C ILE A 6 -16.61 -1.59 8.02
N THR A 7 -17.77 -2.21 8.19
CA THR A 7 -17.95 -3.43 8.97
C THR A 7 -17.68 -4.67 8.13
N TRP A 8 -17.36 -5.80 8.78
CA TRP A 8 -17.12 -7.06 8.07
C TRP A 8 -18.33 -7.54 7.23
N PRO A 9 -19.62 -7.33 7.62
CA PRO A 9 -20.75 -7.69 6.76
C PRO A 9 -20.82 -6.81 5.50
N GLU A 10 -20.54 -5.51 5.61
CA GLU A 10 -20.48 -4.60 4.46
C GLU A 10 -19.38 -5.05 3.50
N LEU A 11 -18.18 -5.37 4.02
CA LEU A 11 -17.10 -5.93 3.23
C LEU A 11 -17.53 -7.23 2.52
N LYS A 12 -18.23 -8.13 3.22
CA LYS A 12 -18.70 -9.41 2.65
C LYS A 12 -19.75 -9.22 1.56
N ALA A 13 -20.57 -8.16 1.64
CA ALA A 13 -21.61 -7.85 0.67
C ALA A 13 -21.07 -7.28 -0.65
N LEU A 14 -19.81 -6.82 -0.68
CA LEU A 14 -19.19 -6.27 -1.90
C LEU A 14 -19.02 -7.33 -2.99
N ASP A 15 -19.29 -6.94 -4.23
CA ASP A 15 -18.87 -7.70 -5.41
C ASP A 15 -17.36 -7.55 -5.62
N LYS A 16 -16.60 -8.49 -5.04
CA LYS A 16 -15.13 -8.54 -5.10
C LYS A 16 -14.58 -8.56 -6.52
N SER A 17 -15.37 -9.01 -7.49
CA SER A 17 -14.94 -9.08 -8.90
C SER A 17 -14.90 -7.70 -9.58
N LYS A 18 -15.62 -6.72 -9.03
CA LYS A 18 -15.71 -5.35 -9.56
C LYS A 18 -14.79 -4.38 -8.82
N MET A 19 -14.59 -4.58 -7.53
CA MET A 19 -13.76 -3.68 -6.72
C MET A 19 -12.29 -4.06 -6.72
N VAL A 20 -11.42 -3.06 -6.61
CA VAL A 20 -9.96 -3.21 -6.48
C VAL A 20 -9.53 -2.64 -5.13
N PRO A 21 -9.03 -3.48 -4.21
CA PRO A 21 -8.35 -3.00 -3.02
C PRO A 21 -7.11 -2.19 -3.38
N VAL A 22 -6.96 -1.04 -2.75
CA VAL A 22 -5.81 -0.16 -2.89
C VAL A 22 -5.06 -0.19 -1.57
N TYR A 23 -3.81 -0.64 -1.60
CA TYR A 23 -2.92 -0.75 -0.46
C TYR A 23 -1.83 0.33 -0.52
N PRO A 24 -2.02 1.44 0.20
CA PRO A 24 -1.00 2.48 0.29
C PRO A 24 0.16 2.07 1.20
N ILE A 25 1.39 2.17 0.69
CA ILE A 25 2.64 1.98 1.44
C ILE A 25 3.47 3.26 1.40
N ALA A 26 4.05 3.64 2.53
CA ALA A 26 4.77 4.88 2.71
C ALA A 26 5.97 4.70 3.65
N SER A 27 6.36 5.73 4.40
CA SER A 27 7.47 5.68 5.34
C SER A 27 7.26 6.60 6.56
N PHE A 28 8.16 6.43 7.54
CA PHE A 28 8.45 7.40 8.58
C PHE A 28 9.93 7.76 8.50
N GLU A 29 10.23 8.89 7.86
CA GLU A 29 11.61 9.33 7.62
C GLU A 29 11.80 10.83 7.64
N GLN A 30 13.04 11.27 7.88
CA GLN A 30 13.36 12.69 7.84
C GLN A 30 13.15 13.27 6.44
N HIS A 31 12.60 14.48 6.37
CA HIS A 31 12.43 15.26 5.13
C HIS A 31 13.09 16.64 5.28
N GLY A 32 14.34 16.64 5.75
CA GLY A 32 15.06 17.86 6.08
C GLY A 32 14.45 18.62 7.28
N PRO A 33 14.86 19.87 7.51
CA PRO A 33 14.50 20.60 8.73
C PRO A 33 13.10 21.23 8.73
N HIS A 34 12.34 21.11 7.64
CA HIS A 34 11.12 21.89 7.40
C HIS A 34 9.86 21.04 7.21
N LEU A 35 10.00 19.72 7.09
CA LEU A 35 8.89 18.81 6.91
C LEU A 35 8.86 17.74 8.01
N PRO A 36 7.66 17.26 8.37
CA PRO A 36 7.51 16.22 9.39
C PRO A 36 7.95 14.84 8.89
N PHE A 37 8.21 13.93 9.83
CA PHE A 37 8.64 12.56 9.52
C PHE A 37 7.62 11.72 8.74
N LEU A 38 6.34 12.11 8.79
CA LEU A 38 5.24 11.42 8.14
C LEU A 38 4.92 11.99 6.74
N THR A 39 5.81 12.78 6.14
CA THR A 39 5.54 13.42 4.83
C THR A 39 5.06 12.41 3.79
N ASP A 40 5.80 11.33 3.55
CA ASP A 40 5.40 10.27 2.60
C ASP A 40 4.03 9.68 2.95
N THR A 41 3.77 9.45 4.25
CA THR A 41 2.50 8.88 4.72
C THR A 41 1.33 9.83 4.47
N LEU A 42 1.49 11.12 4.77
CA LEU A 42 0.46 12.14 4.59
C LEU A 42 0.14 12.35 3.11
N GLU A 43 1.15 12.43 2.26
CA GLU A 43 0.97 12.57 0.80
C GLU A 43 0.28 11.34 0.19
N THR A 44 0.73 10.14 0.55
CA THR A 44 0.15 8.90 0.04
C THR A 44 -1.31 8.76 0.48
N GLN A 45 -1.61 9.10 1.74
CA GLN A 45 -2.98 9.07 2.24
C GLN A 45 -3.88 10.04 1.47
N GLU A 46 -3.43 11.27 1.22
CA GLU A 46 -4.21 12.26 0.46
C GLU A 46 -4.47 11.79 -0.99
N ILE A 47 -3.48 11.17 -1.63
CA ILE A 47 -3.65 10.60 -2.98
C ILE A 47 -4.71 9.49 -2.97
N VAL A 48 -4.65 8.59 -2.00
CA VAL A 48 -5.62 7.48 -1.89
C VAL A 48 -7.01 8.00 -1.50
N ASP A 49 -7.11 9.01 -0.65
CA ASP A 49 -8.39 9.64 -0.29
C ASP A 49 -9.06 10.29 -1.51
N ARG A 50 -8.29 10.95 -2.38
CA ARG A 50 -8.82 11.49 -3.64
C ARG A 50 -9.18 10.41 -4.65
N LEU A 51 -8.45 9.29 -4.67
CA LEU A 51 -8.80 8.13 -5.48
C LEU A 51 -10.15 7.56 -5.04
N ASP A 52 -10.34 7.42 -3.73
CA ASP A 52 -11.58 6.96 -3.11
C ASP A 52 -12.77 7.82 -3.48
N GLN A 53 -12.61 9.15 -3.40
CA GLN A 53 -13.65 10.13 -3.75
C GLN A 53 -14.01 10.10 -5.24
N ARG A 54 -13.05 9.81 -6.11
CA ARG A 54 -13.26 9.79 -7.57
C ARG A 54 -13.83 8.48 -8.07
N LEU A 55 -13.53 7.38 -7.41
CA LEU A 55 -13.89 6.02 -7.81
C LEU A 55 -14.54 5.23 -6.65
N PRO A 56 -15.56 5.77 -5.96
CA PRO A 56 -16.06 5.22 -4.70
C PRO A 56 -16.62 3.79 -4.83
N ASP A 57 -17.10 3.44 -6.03
CA ASP A 57 -17.70 2.15 -6.37
C ASP A 57 -16.70 1.14 -6.99
N ASP A 58 -15.48 1.58 -7.31
CA ASP A 58 -14.46 0.74 -7.94
C ASP A 58 -13.30 0.39 -7.00
N VAL A 59 -13.08 1.16 -5.92
CA VAL A 59 -11.94 0.95 -5.01
C VAL A 59 -12.34 0.74 -3.55
N VAL A 60 -11.52 -0.07 -2.86
CA VAL A 60 -11.55 -0.24 -1.41
C VAL A 60 -10.17 0.10 -0.84
N CYS A 61 -10.03 1.25 -0.19
CA CYS A 61 -8.74 1.76 0.26
C CYS A 61 -8.38 1.23 1.65
N LEU A 62 -7.21 0.60 1.77
CA LEU A 62 -6.66 0.17 3.05
C LEU A 62 -6.09 1.36 3.85
N PRO A 63 -5.91 1.22 5.17
CA PRO A 63 -5.10 2.15 5.94
C PRO A 63 -3.68 2.25 5.38
N THR A 64 -3.13 3.46 5.35
CA THR A 64 -1.74 3.68 4.90
C THR A 64 -0.75 3.01 5.83
N GLN A 65 0.07 2.12 5.27
CA GLN A 65 1.19 1.54 5.98
C GLN A 65 2.33 2.55 6.05
N TRP A 66 2.40 3.23 7.19
CA TRP A 66 3.45 4.22 7.47
C TRP A 66 4.82 3.58 7.74
N LEU A 67 4.87 2.33 8.23
CA LEU A 67 6.13 1.64 8.47
C LEU A 67 6.63 1.04 7.14
N GLY A 68 7.62 1.71 6.54
CA GLY A 68 8.28 1.28 5.30
C GLY A 68 9.72 0.86 5.50
N TYR A 69 10.49 0.94 4.42
CA TYR A 69 11.93 0.68 4.37
C TYR A 69 12.74 1.96 4.04
N SER A 70 13.33 2.55 5.07
CA SER A 70 14.15 3.78 5.03
C SER A 70 15.53 3.58 5.67
N TYR A 71 16.13 2.38 5.55
CA TYR A 71 17.38 2.03 6.24
C TYR A 71 18.53 3.04 5.96
N HIS A 72 18.55 3.63 4.77
CA HIS A 72 19.53 4.65 4.37
C HIS A 72 19.47 5.94 5.21
N HIS A 73 18.36 6.20 5.91
CA HIS A 73 18.14 7.40 6.73
C HIS A 73 18.15 7.14 8.24
N LEU A 74 18.54 5.94 8.70
CA LEU A 74 18.47 5.53 10.11
C LEU A 74 19.12 6.51 11.11
N ARG A 75 20.25 7.13 10.73
CA ARG A 75 21.01 8.03 11.62
C ARG A 75 20.26 9.32 11.99
N LEU A 76 19.12 9.59 11.35
CA LEU A 76 18.34 10.81 11.51
C LEU A 76 16.97 10.57 12.18
N GLY A 77 16.80 9.44 12.89
CA GLY A 77 15.62 9.17 13.71
C GLY A 77 14.45 8.51 12.99
N CYS A 78 14.71 7.90 11.81
CA CYS A 78 13.68 7.18 11.06
C CYS A 78 13.24 5.91 11.79
N LEU A 79 11.95 5.57 11.69
CA LEU A 79 11.38 4.31 12.16
C LEU A 79 11.14 3.44 10.93
N THR A 80 11.90 2.36 10.80
CA THR A 80 11.92 1.55 9.57
C THR A 80 11.91 0.07 9.90
N ALA A 81 11.24 -0.71 9.06
CA ALA A 81 11.40 -2.15 9.03
C ALA A 81 12.75 -2.53 8.38
N THR A 82 13.19 -3.77 8.58
CA THR A 82 14.16 -4.39 7.68
C THR A 82 13.47 -4.71 6.36
N SER A 83 14.24 -4.86 5.27
CA SER A 83 13.69 -5.24 3.95
C SER A 83 12.88 -6.54 4.03
N ASP A 84 13.42 -7.59 4.69
CA ASP A 84 12.70 -8.85 4.87
C ASP A 84 11.36 -8.67 5.61
N THR A 85 11.34 -7.89 6.69
CA THR A 85 10.11 -7.61 7.44
C THR A 85 9.11 -6.83 6.58
N HIS A 86 9.56 -5.83 5.84
CA HIS A 86 8.69 -5.02 4.99
C HIS A 86 8.10 -5.84 3.83
N ILE A 87 8.90 -6.67 3.17
CA ILE A 87 8.45 -7.62 2.13
C ILE A 87 7.40 -8.57 2.70
N ASN A 88 7.65 -9.17 3.86
CA ASN A 88 6.72 -10.11 4.49
C ASN A 88 5.42 -9.42 4.89
N LEU A 89 5.49 -8.24 5.50
CA LEU A 89 4.33 -7.46 5.89
C LEU A 89 3.44 -7.12 4.69
N MET A 90 4.03 -6.67 3.57
CA MET A 90 3.27 -6.39 2.35
C MET A 90 2.67 -7.68 1.75
N THR A 91 3.45 -8.76 1.72
CA THR A 91 3.00 -10.05 1.16
C THR A 91 1.82 -10.61 1.94
N GLU A 92 1.89 -10.60 3.27
CA GLU A 92 0.84 -11.10 4.16
C GLU A 92 -0.41 -10.21 4.10
N THR A 93 -0.24 -8.89 4.05
CA THR A 93 -1.35 -7.94 3.90
C THR A 93 -2.12 -8.17 2.59
N VAL A 94 -1.41 -8.30 1.46
CA VAL A 94 -2.06 -8.57 0.17
C VAL A 94 -2.66 -9.98 0.14
N ALA A 95 -2.01 -10.98 0.73
CA ALA A 95 -2.54 -12.33 0.85
C ALA A 95 -3.90 -12.35 1.55
N CYS A 96 -4.09 -11.59 2.64
CA CYS A 96 -5.40 -11.47 3.30
C CYS A 96 -6.50 -11.01 2.34
N LEU A 97 -6.21 -10.06 1.45
CA LEU A 97 -7.16 -9.56 0.46
C LEU A 97 -7.47 -10.62 -0.61
N LEU A 98 -6.44 -11.27 -1.14
CA LEU A 98 -6.59 -12.32 -2.14
C LEU A 98 -7.37 -13.52 -1.58
N ASP A 99 -7.03 -13.98 -0.38
CA ASP A 99 -7.72 -15.07 0.33
C ASP A 99 -9.18 -14.72 0.67
N SER A 100 -9.49 -13.41 0.81
CA SER A 100 -10.87 -12.93 0.99
C SER A 100 -11.69 -12.83 -0.32
N GLY A 101 -11.11 -13.23 -1.44
CA GLY A 101 -11.79 -13.35 -2.74
C GLY A 101 -11.63 -12.17 -3.68
N PHE A 102 -10.78 -11.18 -3.37
CA PHE A 102 -10.42 -10.14 -4.34
C PHE A 102 -9.48 -10.72 -5.41
N PRO A 103 -9.85 -10.68 -6.71
CA PRO A 103 -9.00 -11.24 -7.77
C PRO A 103 -7.85 -10.30 -8.17
N ARG A 104 -7.90 -9.04 -7.73
CA ARG A 104 -6.96 -7.99 -8.11
C ARG A 104 -6.66 -7.09 -6.91
N VAL A 105 -5.43 -6.62 -6.76
CA VAL A 105 -5.00 -5.67 -5.73
C VAL A 105 -4.01 -4.68 -6.34
N MET A 106 -4.10 -3.41 -5.94
CA MET A 106 -3.14 -2.35 -6.32
C MET A 106 -2.35 -1.90 -5.09
N ILE A 107 -1.02 -1.95 -5.17
CA ILE A 107 -0.11 -1.33 -4.20
C ILE A 107 0.25 0.07 -4.72
N VAL A 108 0.02 1.10 -3.91
CA VAL A 108 0.40 2.48 -4.23
C VAL A 108 1.53 2.88 -3.31
N ASN A 109 2.70 3.13 -3.88
CA ASN A 109 3.91 3.47 -3.16
C ASN A 109 4.14 4.98 -3.10
N GLY A 110 4.43 5.46 -1.89
CA GLY A 110 4.79 6.85 -1.60
C GLY A 110 6.21 7.08 -1.14
N HIS A 111 7.07 6.05 -1.08
CA HIS A 111 8.45 6.20 -0.61
C HIS A 111 9.45 5.49 -1.51
N GLY A 112 10.54 6.16 -1.89
CA GLY A 112 11.52 5.63 -2.84
C GLY A 112 12.21 4.34 -2.36
N GLY A 113 12.52 4.23 -1.06
CA GLY A 113 13.16 3.04 -0.48
C GLY A 113 12.32 1.76 -0.61
N ASN A 114 11.01 1.88 -0.71
CA ASN A 114 10.10 0.74 -0.82
C ASN A 114 10.11 0.07 -2.21
N GLU A 115 10.70 0.69 -3.25
CA GLU A 115 10.55 0.20 -4.63
C GLU A 115 11.11 -1.22 -4.83
N ALA A 116 12.28 -1.52 -4.27
CA ALA A 116 12.91 -2.84 -4.39
C ALA A 116 12.09 -3.90 -3.65
N ASP A 117 11.69 -3.61 -2.42
CA ASP A 117 10.88 -4.51 -1.60
C ASP A 117 9.52 -4.78 -2.26
N MET A 118 8.87 -3.74 -2.80
CA MET A 118 7.60 -3.87 -3.53
C MET A 118 7.78 -4.79 -4.74
N ALA A 119 8.86 -4.64 -5.52
CA ALA A 119 9.13 -5.50 -6.67
C ALA A 119 9.29 -6.98 -6.27
N VAL A 120 10.00 -7.25 -5.17
CA VAL A 120 10.15 -8.62 -4.62
C VAL A 120 8.81 -9.16 -4.13
N THR A 121 8.02 -8.36 -3.43
CA THR A 121 6.67 -8.74 -2.99
C THR A 121 5.78 -9.13 -4.16
N LEU A 122 5.78 -8.37 -5.25
CA LEU A 122 5.00 -8.71 -6.45
C LEU A 122 5.41 -10.07 -7.04
N GLN A 123 6.71 -10.40 -7.05
CA GLN A 123 7.17 -11.72 -7.50
C GLN A 123 6.69 -12.84 -6.57
N LYS A 124 6.86 -12.69 -5.26
CA LYS A 124 6.39 -13.68 -4.26
C LYS A 124 4.88 -13.93 -4.36
N LEU A 125 4.10 -12.86 -4.53
CA LEU A 125 2.65 -12.98 -4.70
C LEU A 125 2.29 -13.68 -6.01
N LYS A 126 3.02 -13.44 -7.10
CA LYS A 126 2.78 -14.13 -8.37
C LYS A 126 3.03 -15.63 -8.29
N GLU A 127 4.04 -16.06 -7.54
CA GLU A 127 4.33 -17.48 -7.31
C GLU A 127 3.22 -18.18 -6.53
N ARG A 128 2.68 -17.53 -5.49
CA ARG A 128 1.66 -18.11 -4.61
C ARG A 128 0.23 -17.97 -5.15
N TYR A 129 -0.05 -16.90 -5.88
CA TYR A 129 -1.39 -16.53 -6.36
C TYR A 129 -1.39 -16.32 -7.87
N ALA A 130 -1.06 -17.38 -8.62
CA ALA A 130 -0.82 -17.32 -10.06
C ALA A 130 -1.96 -16.70 -10.88
N ASP A 131 -3.22 -16.93 -10.49
CA ASP A 131 -4.42 -16.44 -11.19
C ASP A 131 -4.85 -15.03 -10.77
N SER A 132 -4.25 -14.49 -9.69
CA SER A 132 -4.52 -13.13 -9.23
C SER A 132 -3.74 -12.07 -10.03
N ARG A 133 -4.20 -10.82 -9.97
CA ARG A 133 -3.49 -9.68 -10.56
C ARG A 133 -3.12 -8.68 -9.47
N VAL A 134 -1.87 -8.71 -9.04
CA VAL A 134 -1.33 -7.70 -8.13
C VAL A 134 -0.46 -6.74 -8.93
N PHE A 135 -0.72 -5.46 -8.79
CA PHE A 135 0.04 -4.38 -9.41
C PHE A 135 0.67 -3.51 -8.34
N GLY A 136 1.82 -2.92 -8.63
CA GLY A 136 2.47 -1.93 -7.77
C GLY A 136 2.92 -0.73 -8.58
N VAL A 137 2.68 0.47 -8.07
CA VAL A 137 3.06 1.72 -8.73
C VAL A 137 3.50 2.75 -7.70
N SER A 138 4.58 3.47 -7.98
CA SER A 138 4.93 4.67 -7.22
C SER A 138 4.18 5.86 -7.79
N TYR A 139 3.51 6.65 -6.95
CA TYR A 139 2.57 7.68 -7.44
C TYR A 139 3.24 8.70 -8.39
N TRP A 140 4.52 9.03 -8.17
CA TRP A 140 5.26 9.99 -8.99
C TRP A 140 5.51 9.49 -10.42
N LYS A 141 5.43 8.18 -10.68
CA LYS A 141 5.60 7.60 -12.02
C LYS A 141 4.36 7.75 -12.91
N VAL A 142 3.24 8.20 -12.35
CA VAL A 142 1.96 8.39 -13.08
C VAL A 142 1.44 9.83 -13.04
N ALA A 143 2.17 10.74 -12.40
CA ALA A 143 1.79 12.14 -12.23
C ALA A 143 2.14 13.04 -13.44
N HIS A 144 2.14 12.48 -14.65
CA HIS A 144 2.50 13.17 -15.90
C HIS A 144 1.33 13.89 -16.56
#